data_AF-A0A7V4MRG0-F1
#
_entry.id   AF-A0A7V4MRG0-F1
#
_cell.length_a   1.000
_cell.length_b   1.000
_cell.length_c   1.000
_cell.angle_alpha   90.00
_cell.angle_beta   90.00
_cell.angle_gamma   90.00
#
_symmetry.space_group_name_H-M   'P 1'
#
loop_
_entity.id
_entity.type
_entity.pdbx_description
1 polymer ?
#
loop_
_entity_poly.entity_id
_entity_poly.type
_entity_poly.pdbx_seq_one_letter_code
_entity_poly.pdbx_strand_id
1 'polypeptide(L)' 'MAKAKVFIVDHDYKADYKVFFVDQSYKEKNAQIIAGGELVDHDYKAEVKVFIVDQDYKADIKIMRKNFPR' A
#
# COMPACT_ATOMS: atom_id res chain seq x y z
N MET A 1 -1.24 -1.89 -18.84
CA MET A 1 -1.23 -2.77 -17.64
C MET A 1 -2.18 -2.16 -16.64
N ALA A 2 -3.08 -2.97 -16.07
CA ALA A 2 -4.11 -2.46 -15.15
C ALA A 2 -3.43 -1.87 -13.89
N LYS A 3 -3.86 -0.67 -13.49
CA LYS A 3 -3.42 -0.06 -12.23
C LYS A 3 -4.26 -0.68 -11.11
N ALA A 4 -3.61 -1.21 -10.08
CA ALA A 4 -4.31 -1.71 -8.91
C ALA A 4 -5.07 -0.57 -8.23
N LYS A 5 -6.36 -0.76 -7.95
CA LYS A 5 -7.14 0.19 -7.15
C LYS A 5 -6.91 -0.07 -5.66
N VAL A 6 -6.43 0.95 -4.94
CA VAL A 6 -5.99 0.82 -3.56
C VAL A 6 -6.84 1.70 -2.65
N PHE A 7 -7.33 1.12 -1.56
CA PHE A 7 -8.07 1.85 -0.52
C PHE A 7 -7.31 1.79 0.79
N ILE A 8 -7.15 2.94 1.45
CA ILE A 8 -6.50 3.02 2.75
C ILE A 8 -7.56 2.84 3.83
N VAL A 9 -7.40 1.84 4.68
CA VAL A 9 -8.29 1.59 5.81
C VAL A 9 -7.75 2.19 7.09
N ASP A 10 -8.65 2.48 8.04
CA ASP A 10 -8.28 3.05 9.35
C ASP A 10 -7.82 2.01 10.37
N HIS A 11 -7.99 0.71 10.07
CA HIS A 11 -7.65 -0.38 10.98
C HIS A 11 -7.01 -1.55 10.25
N ASP A 12 -6.05 -2.18 10.93
CA ASP A 12 -5.23 -3.24 10.36
C ASP A 12 -6.01 -4.53 10.05
N TYR A 13 -7.00 -4.89 10.85
CA TYR A 13 -7.87 -6.05 10.60
C TYR A 13 -8.79 -5.92 9.38
N LYS A 14 -8.92 -4.70 8.81
CA LYS A 14 -9.69 -4.44 7.58
C LYS A 14 -8.81 -4.44 6.33
N ALA A 15 -7.48 -4.49 6.49
CA ALA A 15 -6.53 -4.45 5.39
C ALA A 15 -6.14 -5.85 4.95
N ASP A 16 -5.88 -5.98 3.66
CA ASP A 16 -5.23 -7.15 3.08
C ASP A 16 -3.71 -7.09 3.33
N TYR A 17 -3.12 -5.89 3.34
CA TYR A 17 -1.68 -5.69 3.54
C TYR A 17 -1.36 -4.48 4.43
N LYS A 18 -0.34 -4.62 5.26
CA LYS A 18 0.25 -3.51 6.03
C LYS A 18 1.37 -2.85 5.23
N VAL A 19 1.28 -1.53 5.07
CA VAL A 19 2.21 -0.73 4.26
C VAL A 19 3.09 0.13 5.17
N PHE A 20 4.40 0.08 4.94
CA PHE A 20 5.37 0.99 5.55
C PHE A 20 6.12 1.78 4.48
N PHE A 21 6.29 3.08 4.73
CA PHE A 21 7.01 3.96 3.82
C PHE A 21 8.51 3.89 4.09
N VAL A 22 9.27 3.61 3.03
CA VAL A 22 10.74 3.62 3.08
C VAL A 22 11.31 4.78 2.27
N ASP A 23 12.46 5.28 2.70
CA ASP A 23 13.14 6.39 2.02
C ASP A 23 14.05 5.92 0.87
N GLN A 24 14.38 4.62 0.82
CA GLN A 24 15.37 4.07 -0.10
C GLN A 24 14.77 2.89 -0.89
N SER A 25 14.99 2.89 -2.21
CA SER A 25 14.38 1.92 -3.12
C SER A 25 14.81 0.47 -2.85
N TYR A 26 16.05 0.24 -2.41
CA TYR A 26 16.51 -1.11 -2.07
C TYR A 26 15.82 -1.70 -0.82
N LYS A 27 15.13 -0.87 -0.03
CA LYS A 27 14.31 -1.31 1.12
C LYS A 27 12.88 -1.65 0.70
N GLU A 28 12.49 -1.39 -0.55
CA GLU A 28 11.18 -1.75 -1.04
C GLU A 28 11.01 -3.27 -1.05
N LYS A 29 9.85 -3.73 -0.61
CA LYS A 29 9.49 -5.13 -0.54
C LYS A 29 8.03 -5.24 -0.93
N ASN A 30 7.72 -6.08 -1.92
CA ASN A 30 6.36 -6.25 -2.44
C ASN A 30 5.71 -4.97 -2.97
N ALA A 31 6.48 -3.90 -3.21
CA ALA A 31 5.98 -2.61 -3.70
C ALA A 31 5.22 -2.76 -5.03
N GLN A 32 5.63 -3.70 -5.89
CA GLN A 32 5.02 -3.99 -7.19
C GLN A 32 3.53 -4.36 -7.15
N ILE A 33 3.00 -4.77 -5.98
CA ILE A 33 1.57 -5.09 -5.81
C ILE A 33 0.71 -3.83 -5.97
N ILE A 34 1.18 -2.71 -5.44
CA ILE A 34 0.45 -1.44 -5.39
C ILE A 34 1.16 -0.30 -6.13
N ALA A 35 2.40 -0.50 -6.58
CA ALA A 35 3.19 0.54 -7.23
C ALA A 35 2.52 1.03 -8.51
N GLY A 36 2.32 2.35 -8.62
CA GLY A 36 1.64 2.96 -9.76
C GLY A 36 0.12 2.69 -9.81
N GLY A 37 -0.46 2.19 -8.73
CA GLY A 37 -1.90 2.05 -8.54
C GLY A 37 -2.63 3.40 -8.44
N GLU A 38 -3.94 3.32 -8.25
CA GLU A 38 -4.84 4.47 -8.09
C GLU A 38 -5.49 4.41 -6.69
N LEU A 39 -5.49 5.53 -5.97
CA LEU A 39 -6.22 5.64 -4.71
C LEU A 39 -7.71 5.82 -4.98
N VAL A 40 -8.52 4.97 -4.39
CA VAL A 40 -9.97 5.10 -4.42
C VAL A 40 -10.51 5.66 -3.11
N ASP A 41 -11.66 6.32 -3.21
CA ASP A 41 -12.42 6.92 -2.11
C ASP A 41 -13.27 5.92 -1.32
N HIS A 42 -13.52 4.74 -1.89
CA HIS A 42 -14.37 3.72 -1.30
C HIS A 42 -13.80 2.31 -1.42
N ASP A 43 -14.02 1.51 -0.38
CA ASP A 43 -13.48 0.17 -0.24
C ASP A 43 -14.03 -0.83 -1.29
N TYR A 44 -15.29 -0.68 -1.71
CA TYR A 44 -15.90 -1.51 -2.76
C TYR A 44 -15.33 -1.25 -4.17
N LYS A 45 -14.63 -0.12 -4.37
CA LYS A 45 -13.94 0.17 -5.64
C LYS A 45 -12.51 -0.36 -5.64
N ALA A 46 -11.96 -0.68 -4.47
CA ALA A 46 -10.59 -1.16 -4.35
C ALA A 46 -10.48 -2.66 -4.65
N GLU A 47 -9.37 -3.00 -5.28
CA GLU A 47 -8.91 -4.37 -5.43
C GLU A 47 -8.03 -4.77 -4.23
N VAL A 48 -7.38 -3.79 -3.60
CA VAL A 48 -6.47 -4.00 -2.46
C VAL A 48 -6.74 -2.98 -1.36
N LYS A 49 -6.96 -3.45 -0.13
CA LYS A 49 -7.07 -2.60 1.06
C LYS A 49 -5.75 -2.61 1.82
N VAL A 50 -5.25 -1.42 2.14
CA VAL A 50 -3.95 -1.26 2.82
C VAL A 50 -4.08 -0.49 4.13
N PHE A 51 -3.34 -0.91 5.14
CA PHE A 51 -3.22 -0.19 6.41
C PHE A 51 -1.82 0.35 6.57
N ILE A 52 -1.68 1.65 6.77
CA ILE A 52 -0.36 2.28 6.93
C ILE A 52 0.12 2.04 8.37
N VAL A 53 1.30 1.45 8.52
CA VAL A 53 1.94 1.23 9.82
C VAL A 53 3.15 2.15 9.98
N ASP A 54 3.47 2.49 11.23
CA ASP A 54 4.63 3.31 11.57
C ASP A 54 5.91 2.51 11.81
N GLN A 55 5.84 1.18 11.68
CA GLN A 55 6.95 0.28 12.00
C GLN A 55 7.18 -0.74 10.90
N ASP A 56 8.41 -0.75 10.38
CA ASP A 56 8.96 -1.67 9.39
C ASP A 56 8.51 -3.13 9.57
N TYR A 57 8.70 -3.67 10.78
CA TYR A 57 8.55 -5.09 11.06
C TYR A 57 7.07 -5.54 11.09
N LYS A 58 6.14 -4.58 11.12
CA LYS A 58 4.70 -4.83 11.04
C LYS A 58 4.20 -4.84 9.60
N ALA A 59 5.04 -4.50 8.62
CA ALA A 59 4.61 -4.28 7.24
C ALA A 59 4.83 -5.50 6.36
N ASP A 60 3.81 -5.80 5.56
CA ASP A 60 3.86 -6.78 4.48
C ASP A 60 4.46 -6.17 3.21
N ILE A 61 4.19 -4.87 2.99
CA ILE A 61 4.65 -4.08 1.85
C ILE A 61 5.49 -2.91 2.36
N LYS A 62 6.69 -2.77 1.81
CA LYS A 62 7.56 -1.60 1.97
C LYS A 62 7.65 -0.88 0.64
N ILE A 63 7.27 0.39 0.61
CA ILE A 63 7.20 1.16 -0.65
C ILE A 63 7.67 2.59 -0.43
N MET A 64 8.31 3.17 -1.43
CA MET A 64 8.62 4.59 -1.40
C MET A 64 7.36 5.42 -1.65
N ARG A 65 7.22 6.56 -0.95
CA ARG A 65 6.09 7.50 -1.14
C ARG A 65 5.89 7.91 -2.60
N LYS A 66 6.97 8.02 -3.38
CA LYS A 66 6.92 8.36 -4.81
C LYS A 66 6.25 7.28 -5.69
N ASN A 67 6.29 6.02 -5.24
CA ASN A 67 5.76 4.86 -5.96
C ASN A 67 4.36 4.45 -5.46
N PHE A 68 3.94 4.99 -4.31
CA PHE A 68 2.63 4.71 -3.72
C PHE A 68 1.50 5.19 -4.66
N PRO A 69 0.35 4.48 -4.68
CA PRO A 69 -0.84 4.90 -5.41
C PRO A 69 -1.19 6.37 -5.22
N ARG A 70 -1.72 6.98 -6.27
CA ARG A 70 -2.14 8.40 -6.30
C ARG A 70 -3.62 8.52 -6.56
#